data_AF-A0AA43GWZ7-F1
#
_entry.id   AF-A0AA43GWZ7-F1
#
_cell.length_a   1.000
_cell.length_b   1.000
_cell.length_c   1.000
_cell.angle_alpha   90.00
_cell.angle_beta   90.00
_cell.angle_gamma   90.00
#
_symmetry.space_group_name_H-M   'P 1'
#
loop_
_entity.id
_entity.type
_entity.pdbx_description
1 polymer ?
#
loop_
_entity_poly.entity_id
_entity_poly.type
_entity_poly.pdbx_seq_one_letter_code
_entity_poly.pdbx_strand_id
1 'polypeptide(L)' 'MQNFPRFVGWDKQYFPSTRQLKNKAFIQVNLSSKDIYAFCRKAIETAESSTKEWDLE' A
#
# COMPACT_ATOMS: atom_id res chain seq x y z
N MET A 1 15.41 -0.08 7.06
CA MET A 1 14.59 0.63 6.06
C MET A 1 13.42 -0.27 5.69
N GLN A 2 12.18 0.13 5.95
CA GLN A 2 11.01 -0.60 5.44
C GLN A 2 10.44 0.16 4.26
N ASN A 3 10.81 -0.33 3.08
CA ASN A 3 10.28 0.11 1.81
C ASN A 3 8.93 -0.58 1.63
N PHE A 4 7.90 0.19 1.29
CA PHE A 4 6.52 -0.26 1.06
C PHE A 4 5.64 -0.53 2.29
N PRO A 5 4.31 -0.25 2.20
CA PRO A 5 3.47 -0.22 3.38
C PRO A 5 3.23 -1.64 3.93
N ARG A 6 3.43 -1.80 5.24
CA ARG A 6 3.23 -3.04 6.02
C ARG A 6 1.85 -3.69 5.89
N PHE A 7 0.91 -3.05 5.20
CA PHE A 7 -0.52 -3.38 5.27
C PHE A 7 -1.06 -3.95 3.97
N VAL A 8 -0.26 -4.05 2.90
CA VAL A 8 -0.69 -4.63 1.62
C VAL A 8 0.31 -5.70 1.18
N GLY A 9 -0.19 -6.84 0.74
CA GLY A 9 0.65 -7.93 0.25
C GLY A 9 -0.14 -8.99 -0.49
N TRP A 10 0.57 -9.94 -1.08
CA TRP A 10 -0.02 -11.03 -1.88
C TRP A 10 -0.32 -12.29 -1.05
N ASP A 11 0.30 -12.41 0.12
CA ASP A 11 0.07 -13.53 1.02
C ASP A 11 -0.82 -13.10 2.19
N LYS A 12 -1.97 -13.79 2.30
CA LYS A 12 -3.00 -13.55 3.31
C LYS A 12 -2.49 -13.84 4.75
N GLN A 13 -1.53 -14.74 4.92
CA GLN A 13 -1.09 -15.22 6.24
C GLN A 13 -0.42 -14.13 7.08
N TYR A 14 0.11 -13.09 6.45
CA TYR A 14 0.80 -11.99 7.14
C TYR A 14 -0.13 -10.95 7.77
N PHE A 15 -1.44 -11.08 7.59
CA PHE A 15 -2.39 -10.03 7.95
C PHE A 15 -3.55 -10.58 8.80
N PRO A 16 -3.68 -10.18 10.07
CA PRO A 16 -4.63 -10.77 11.02
C PRO A 16 -6.10 -10.45 10.70
N SER A 17 -6.38 -9.36 9.97
CA SER A 17 -7.71 -9.02 9.48
C SER A 17 -7.56 -8.46 8.08
N THR A 18 -8.07 -9.15 7.06
CA THR A 18 -7.84 -8.78 5.66
C THR A 18 -9.10 -8.59 4.86
N ARG A 19 -8.98 -7.73 3.85
CA ARG A 19 -9.89 -7.68 2.70
C ARG A 19 -9.08 -7.95 1.43
N GLN A 20 -9.62 -8.78 0.54
CA GLN A 20 -9.05 -8.97 -0.79
C GLN A 20 -9.47 -7.82 -1.72
N LEU A 21 -8.50 -7.26 -2.43
CA LEU A 21 -8.68 -6.24 -3.47
C LEU A 21 -8.97 -6.89 -4.82
N LYS A 22 -9.48 -6.11 -5.78
CA LYS A 22 -9.83 -6.60 -7.13
C LYS A 22 -8.63 -7.22 -7.87
N ASN A 23 -7.43 -6.74 -7.59
CA ASN A 23 -6.19 -7.25 -8.17
C ASN A 23 -5.67 -8.52 -7.47
N LYS A 24 -6.41 -9.10 -6.52
CA LYS A 24 -6.05 -10.26 -5.69
C LYS A 24 -5.04 -9.99 -4.56
N ALA A 25 -4.59 -8.74 -4.38
CA ALA A 25 -3.80 -8.38 -3.21
C ALA A 25 -4.70 -8.36 -1.95
N PHE A 26 -4.10 -8.58 -0.80
CA PHE A 26 -4.74 -8.45 0.50
C PHE A 26 -4.31 -7.14 1.15
N ILE A 27 -5.27 -6.42 1.73
CA ILE A 27 -5.02 -5.27 2.59
C ILE A 27 -5.47 -5.58 4.02
N GLN A 28 -4.66 -5.18 5.00
CA GLN A 28 -5.03 -5.24 6.40
C GLN A 28 -6.12 -4.20 6.69
N VAL A 29 -7.20 -4.65 7.32
CA VAL A 29 -8.31 -3.82 7.81
C VAL A 29 -8.21 -3.63 9.33
N ASN A 30 -9.02 -2.74 9.90
CA ASN A 30 -8.99 -2.34 11.32
C ASN A 30 -7.70 -1.59 11.73
N LEU A 31 -7.25 -0.68 10.88
CA LEU A 31 -6.12 0.20 11.15
C LEU A 31 -6.57 1.45 11.92
N SER A 32 -5.66 2.04 12.70
CA SER A 32 -5.91 3.36 13.29
C SER A 32 -6.00 4.43 12.19
N SER A 33 -6.69 5.53 12.47
CA SER A 33 -6.75 6.68 11.56
C SER A 33 -5.36 7.25 11.23
N LYS A 34 -4.42 7.18 12.17
CA LYS A 34 -3.02 7.57 11.97
C LYS A 34 -2.31 6.64 10.97
N ASP A 35 -2.52 5.34 11.07
CA ASP A 35 -1.93 4.35 10.17
C ASP A 35 -2.52 4.43 8.76
N ILE A 36 -3.84 4.66 8.66
CA ILE A 36 -4.53 4.91 7.38
C ILE A 36 -3.93 6.14 6.71
N TYR A 37 -3.77 7.25 7.44
CA TYR A 37 -3.18 8.47 6.90
C TYR A 37 -1.75 8.25 6.40
N ALA A 38 -0.90 7.60 7.21
CA ALA A 38 0.48 7.31 6.83
C ALA A 38 0.57 6.37 5.61
N PHE A 39 -0.32 5.37 5.52
CA PHE A 39 -0.43 4.48 4.38
C PHE A 39 -0.77 5.24 3.10
N CYS A 40 -1.85 6.03 3.11
CA CYS A 40 -2.30 6.77 1.94
C CYS A 40 -1.24 7.78 1.48
N ARG A 41 -0.61 8.51 2.42
CA ARG A 41 0.42 9.50 2.07
C ARG A 41 1.62 8.85 1.37
N LYS A 42 2.13 7.72 1.90
CA LYS A 42 3.22 6.97 1.26
C LYS A 42 2.83 6.40 -0.10
N ALA A 43 1.59 5.93 -0.25
CA ALA A 43 1.11 5.41 -1.53
C ALA A 43 1.08 6.50 -2.60
N ILE A 44 0.64 7.71 -2.24
CA ILE A 44 0.66 8.89 -3.12
C ILE A 44 2.10 9.28 -3.47
N GLU A 45 2.97 9.47 -2.46
CA GLU A 45 4.39 9.80 -2.67
C GLU A 45 5.09 8.81 -3.63
N THR A 46 4.79 7.51 -3.47
CA THR A 46 5.36 6.45 -4.32
C THR A 46 4.79 6.46 -5.73
N ALA A 47 3.48 6.67 -5.87
CA ALA A 47 2.83 6.77 -7.18
C ALA A 47 3.31 7.99 -7.97
N GLU A 48 3.42 9.15 -7.31
CA GLU A 48 3.95 10.41 -7.88
C GLU A 48 5.43 10.27 -8.26
N SER A 49 6.22 9.55 -7.46
CA SER A 49 7.60 9.23 -7.83
C SER A 49 7.68 8.34 -9.08
N SER A 50 6.73 7.41 -9.27
CA SER A 50 6.67 6.57 -10.47
C SER A 50 6.18 7.30 -11.73
N THR A 51 5.53 8.46 -11.58
CA THR A 51 4.99 9.21 -12.73
C THR A 51 6.05 10.08 -13.41
N LYS A 52 7.15 10.44 -12.72
CA LYS A 52 8.28 11.18 -13.31
C LYS A 52 9.18 10.35 -14.24
N GLU A 53 8.98 9.04 -14.34
CA GLU A 53 9.77 8.13 -15.19
C GLU A 53 9.11 7.79 -16.54
N TRP A 54 7.97 8.43 -16.89
CA TRP A 54 7.24 8.12 -18.14
C TRP A 54 7.32 9.17 -19.25
N ASP A 55 8.08 10.24 -19.08
CA ASP A 55 8.40 11.16 -20.18
C ASP A 55 9.69 10.70 -20.88
N LEU A 56 9.54 9.73 -21.78
CA LEU A 56 10.49 9.48 -22.86
C LEU A 56 10.19 10.49 -23.98
N GLU A 57 10.92 11.60 -24.00
CA GLU A 57 11.19 12.39 -25.22
C GLU A 57 12.56 11.99 -25.80
#